data_AF-A0A975W9K8-F1
#
_entry.id   AF-A0A975W9K8-F1
#
_cell.length_a   1.000
_cell.length_b   1.000
_cell.length_c   1.000
_cell.angle_alpha   90.00
_cell.angle_beta   90.00
_cell.angle_gamma   90.00
#
_symmetry.space_group_name_H-M   'P 1'
#
loop_
_entity.id
_entity.type
_entity.pdbx_description
1 polymer ?
#
loop_
_entity_poly.entity_id
_entity_poly.type
_entity_poly.pdbx_seq_one_letter_code
_entity_poly.pdbx_strand_id
1 'polypeptide(L)'
;MGLFGLSKTSGALPDFAALPVEKAIASLAALPAARKNRAAASVLYSARARPSALDDQITLFDAIAALPDLAPHHRANARIARTHKALELGDDTRLSEGLAPLLALGDEIAAFSTSEDIRQDRCHVGFSRAYVALNAALMLGDAALLADLATEAVALCRSQLARPLPAGFYRSSANVMRCLAFALVSDRQEKEPAQAEEIADLAQVVFSRALDLRPPPGRREKSRKVSSGIPMPDAEFMRTAALAQLLSQWARSRGAERRALSDMIGDLAVAQRTPNQRDRLRAAWQAQRQ
;
A
#
# COMPACT_ATOMS: atom_id res chain seq x y z
N MET A 1 51.79 -3.56 5.91
CA MET A 1 50.86 -2.44 6.15
C MET A 1 49.96 -2.29 4.92
N GLY A 2 48.94 -3.15 4.80
CA GLY A 2 48.04 -3.16 3.64
C GLY A 2 46.89 -2.17 3.82
N LEU A 3 46.88 -1.11 3.02
CA LEU A 3 45.72 -0.23 2.86
C LEU A 3 44.76 -0.89 1.86
N PHE A 4 43.79 -1.63 2.38
CA PHE A 4 42.65 -2.08 1.58
C PHE A 4 41.81 -0.86 1.18
N GLY A 5 41.94 -0.46 -0.08
CA GLY A 5 41.05 0.48 -0.72
C GLY A 5 39.65 -0.14 -0.83
N LEU A 6 38.73 0.31 0.02
CA LEU A 6 37.30 0.12 -0.18
C LEU A 6 36.91 0.85 -1.47
N SER A 7 36.86 0.09 -2.57
CA SER A 7 36.30 0.52 -3.85
C SER A 7 34.88 1.04 -3.59
N LYS A 8 34.69 2.36 -3.70
CA LYS A 8 33.37 2.97 -3.84
C LYS A 8 32.77 2.41 -5.12
N THR A 9 31.83 1.48 -5.00
CA THR A 9 31.03 0.98 -6.13
C THR A 9 30.09 2.09 -6.62
N SER A 10 30.65 3.10 -7.29
CA SER A 10 29.99 4.35 -7.71
C SER A 10 29.52 4.35 -9.16
N GLY A 11 29.56 3.20 -9.84
CA GLY A 11 29.07 3.09 -11.22
C GLY A 11 27.58 3.44 -11.33
N ALA A 12 27.22 4.18 -12.38
CA ALA A 12 25.84 4.48 -12.72
C ALA A 12 25.01 3.20 -12.83
N LEU A 13 23.78 3.23 -12.32
CA LEU A 13 22.85 2.11 -12.53
C LEU A 13 22.37 2.11 -13.98
N PRO A 14 21.98 0.95 -14.53
CA PRO A 14 21.29 0.91 -15.81
C PRO A 14 20.06 1.82 -15.81
N ASP A 15 19.79 2.46 -16.94
CA ASP A 15 18.53 3.18 -17.14
C ASP A 15 17.41 2.18 -17.45
N PHE A 16 16.81 1.63 -16.40
CA PHE A 16 15.74 0.64 -16.50
C PHE A 16 14.49 1.16 -17.22
N ALA A 17 14.30 2.48 -17.34
CA ALA A 17 13.18 3.05 -18.09
C ALA A 17 13.37 2.98 -19.61
N ALA A 18 14.62 2.95 -20.07
CA ALA A 18 14.99 2.92 -21.49
C ALA A 18 15.28 1.52 -22.02
N LEU A 19 15.37 0.51 -21.15
CA LEU A 19 15.68 -0.86 -21.53
C LEU A 19 14.40 -1.67 -21.84
N PRO A 20 14.42 -2.54 -22.88
CA PRO A 20 13.47 -3.64 -22.98
C PRO A 20 13.45 -4.47 -21.70
N VAL A 21 12.28 -4.95 -21.28
CA VAL A 21 12.07 -5.55 -19.95
C VAL A 21 12.98 -6.75 -19.70
N GLU A 22 13.24 -7.60 -20.70
CA GLU A 22 14.13 -8.75 -20.58
C GLU A 22 15.58 -8.30 -20.31
N LYS A 23 16.02 -7.23 -20.97
CA LYS A 23 17.34 -6.64 -20.74
C LYS A 23 17.43 -5.94 -19.38
N ALA A 24 16.34 -5.30 -18.93
CA ALA A 24 16.25 -4.72 -17.61
C ALA A 24 16.41 -5.79 -16.52
N ILE A 25 15.72 -6.91 -16.66
CA ILE A 25 15.79 -8.07 -15.75
C ILE A 25 17.19 -8.67 -15.73
N ALA A 26 17.76 -8.96 -16.91
CA ALA A 26 19.11 -9.51 -17.01
C ALA A 26 20.16 -8.57 -16.39
N SER A 27 20.03 -7.26 -16.65
CA SER A 27 20.93 -6.25 -16.08
C SER A 27 20.83 -6.19 -14.56
N LEU A 28 19.62 -6.25 -14.01
CA LEU A 28 19.40 -6.27 -12.57
C LEU A 28 20.02 -7.52 -11.93
N ALA A 29 19.78 -8.70 -12.50
CA ALA A 29 20.29 -9.96 -11.98
C ALA A 29 21.82 -10.04 -11.98
N ALA A 30 22.48 -9.42 -12.95
CA ALA A 30 23.93 -9.38 -13.10
C ALA A 30 24.64 -8.39 -12.16
N LEU A 31 23.92 -7.47 -11.49
CA LEU A 31 24.55 -6.52 -10.56
C LEU A 31 25.10 -7.23 -9.31
N PRO A 32 26.16 -6.71 -8.67
CA PRO A 32 26.55 -7.15 -7.32
C PRO A 32 25.45 -6.84 -6.28
N ALA A 33 25.33 -7.64 -5.22
CA ALA A 33 24.25 -7.55 -4.23
C ALA A 33 24.00 -6.12 -3.66
N ALA A 34 25.06 -5.39 -3.31
CA ALA A 34 24.92 -4.01 -2.82
C ALA A 34 24.30 -3.05 -3.87
N ARG A 35 24.61 -3.26 -5.15
CA ARG A 35 24.04 -2.48 -6.26
C ARG A 35 22.65 -2.96 -6.64
N LYS A 36 22.34 -4.25 -6.48
CA LYS A 36 20.98 -4.80 -6.67
C LYS A 36 19.96 -4.10 -5.77
N ASN A 37 20.25 -3.97 -4.48
CA ASN A 37 19.33 -3.29 -3.55
C ASN A 37 19.09 -1.82 -3.95
N ARG A 38 20.15 -1.11 -4.36
CA ARG A 38 20.02 0.26 -4.87
C ARG A 38 19.20 0.33 -6.17
N ALA A 39 19.38 -0.63 -7.07
CA ALA A 39 18.63 -0.72 -8.32
C ALA A 39 17.14 -1.03 -8.06
N ALA A 40 16.85 -2.01 -7.21
CA ALA A 40 15.48 -2.34 -6.79
C ALA A 40 14.80 -1.13 -6.15
N ALA A 41 15.46 -0.42 -5.23
CA ALA A 41 14.93 0.81 -4.65
C ALA A 41 14.63 1.90 -5.70
N SER A 42 15.51 2.08 -6.69
CA SER A 42 15.32 3.04 -7.78
C SER A 42 14.05 2.72 -8.57
N VAL A 43 13.91 1.47 -9.04
CA VAL A 43 12.76 1.03 -9.85
C VAL A 43 11.47 1.03 -9.01
N LEU A 44 11.50 0.52 -7.78
CA LEU A 44 10.32 0.42 -6.92
C LEU A 44 9.80 1.78 -6.43
N TYR A 45 10.67 2.75 -6.18
CA TYR A 45 10.27 3.99 -5.49
C TYR A 45 10.29 5.23 -6.38
N SER A 46 10.80 5.15 -7.61
CA SER A 46 10.74 6.23 -8.60
C SER A 46 10.02 5.79 -9.86
N ALA A 47 8.87 6.40 -10.16
CA ALA A 47 8.13 6.13 -11.40
C ALA A 47 8.94 6.46 -12.67
N ARG A 48 9.89 7.40 -12.59
CA ARG A 48 10.75 7.79 -13.72
C ARG A 48 11.81 6.74 -14.07
N ALA A 49 12.09 5.81 -13.16
CA ALA A 49 13.10 4.77 -13.34
C ALA A 49 12.48 3.44 -13.83
N ARG A 50 11.24 3.46 -14.31
CA ARG A 50 10.48 2.29 -14.72
C ARG A 50 10.18 2.34 -16.22
N PRO A 51 10.02 1.18 -16.88
CA PRO A 51 9.38 1.11 -18.20
C PRO A 51 8.03 1.82 -18.19
N SER A 52 7.64 2.42 -19.32
CA SER A 52 6.36 3.14 -19.44
C SER A 52 5.16 2.20 -19.42
N ALA A 53 5.28 1.02 -20.05
CA ALA A 53 4.23 0.02 -20.11
C ALA A 53 3.98 -0.64 -18.74
N LEU A 54 2.71 -0.84 -18.38
CA LEU A 54 2.33 -1.47 -17.12
C LEU A 54 2.71 -2.96 -17.09
N ASP A 55 2.59 -3.68 -18.20
CA ASP A 55 2.99 -5.09 -18.30
C ASP A 55 4.49 -5.28 -18.07
N ASP A 56 5.32 -4.39 -18.62
CA ASP A 56 6.76 -4.40 -18.38
C ASP A 56 7.08 -4.10 -16.91
N GLN A 57 6.34 -3.18 -16.28
CA GLN A 57 6.47 -2.92 -14.84
C GLN A 57 6.11 -4.14 -13.99
N ILE A 58 5.00 -4.83 -14.31
CA ILE A 58 4.57 -6.07 -13.64
C ILE A 58 5.68 -7.12 -13.75
N THR A 59 6.15 -7.38 -14.97
CA THR A 59 7.17 -8.38 -15.26
C THR A 59 8.51 -8.06 -14.56
N LEU A 60 8.92 -6.80 -14.55
CA LEU A 60 10.13 -6.36 -13.84
C LEU A 60 9.98 -6.47 -12.31
N PHE A 61 8.80 -6.19 -11.76
CA PHE A 61 8.54 -6.34 -10.32
C PHE A 61 8.49 -7.82 -9.90
N ASP A 62 7.94 -8.70 -10.72
CA ASP A 62 8.00 -10.15 -10.48
C ASP A 62 9.46 -10.63 -10.45
N ALA A 63 10.29 -10.16 -11.39
CA ALA A 63 11.72 -10.46 -11.39
C ALA A 63 12.43 -9.92 -10.14
N ILE A 64 12.12 -8.70 -9.68
CA ILE A 64 12.67 -8.14 -8.43
C ILE A 64 12.24 -9.01 -7.23
N ALA A 65 10.97 -9.40 -7.15
CA ALA A 65 10.45 -10.23 -6.06
C ALA A 65 11.11 -11.61 -5.99
N ALA A 66 11.57 -12.14 -7.12
CA ALA A 66 12.22 -13.44 -7.24
C ALA A 66 13.72 -13.43 -6.88
N LEU A 67 14.35 -12.27 -6.68
CA LEU A 67 15.80 -12.20 -6.38
C LEU A 67 16.10 -12.58 -4.92
N PRO A 68 16.75 -13.73 -4.65
CA PRO A 68 16.94 -14.23 -3.29
C PRO A 68 17.91 -13.39 -2.45
N ASP A 69 18.79 -12.62 -3.09
CA ASP A 69 19.81 -11.80 -2.45
C ASP A 69 19.40 -10.33 -2.22
N LEU A 70 18.15 -9.98 -2.53
CA LEU A 70 17.57 -8.68 -2.13
C LEU A 70 17.14 -8.67 -0.67
N ALA A 71 17.14 -7.48 -0.08
CA ALA A 71 16.56 -7.29 1.24
C ALA A 71 15.06 -7.68 1.25
N PRO A 72 14.54 -8.32 2.32
CA PRO A 72 13.15 -8.78 2.39
C PRO A 72 12.12 -7.70 2.05
N HIS A 73 12.31 -6.49 2.56
CA HIS A 73 11.40 -5.37 2.29
C HIS A 73 11.33 -4.99 0.81
N HIS A 74 12.41 -5.11 0.03
CA HIS A 74 12.34 -4.85 -1.41
C HIS A 74 11.53 -5.91 -2.14
N ARG A 75 11.69 -7.19 -1.79
CA ARG A 75 10.88 -8.27 -2.35
C ARG A 75 9.40 -8.11 -2.00
N ALA A 76 9.09 -7.79 -0.74
CA ALA A 76 7.72 -7.54 -0.30
C ALA A 76 7.09 -6.35 -1.06
N ASN A 77 7.79 -5.22 -1.12
CA ASN A 77 7.32 -4.05 -1.88
C ASN A 77 7.18 -4.35 -3.38
N ALA A 78 8.01 -5.22 -3.96
CA ALA A 78 7.88 -5.62 -5.35
C ALA A 78 6.61 -6.42 -5.62
N ARG A 79 6.27 -7.40 -4.76
CA ARG A 79 4.99 -8.14 -4.86
C ARG A 79 3.78 -7.21 -4.69
N ILE A 80 3.83 -6.29 -3.72
CA ILE A 80 2.78 -5.27 -3.53
C ILE A 80 2.64 -4.38 -4.76
N ALA A 81 3.76 -3.84 -5.27
CA ALA A 81 3.76 -2.95 -6.43
C ALA A 81 3.27 -3.67 -7.69
N ARG A 82 3.69 -4.92 -7.89
CA ARG A 82 3.24 -5.77 -8.99
C ARG A 82 1.73 -5.96 -8.99
N THR A 83 1.14 -6.36 -7.86
CA THR A 83 -0.31 -6.55 -7.77
C THR A 83 -1.08 -5.23 -7.90
N HIS A 84 -0.52 -4.13 -7.37
CA HIS A 84 -1.07 -2.79 -7.61
C HIS A 84 -1.04 -2.40 -9.09
N LYS A 85 -0.01 -2.80 -9.85
CA LYS A 85 0.05 -2.54 -11.30
C LYS A 85 -0.94 -3.38 -12.10
N ALA A 86 -1.17 -4.64 -11.70
CA ALA A 86 -2.24 -5.45 -12.28
C ALA A 86 -3.63 -4.80 -12.05
N LEU A 87 -3.86 -4.23 -10.86
CA LEU A 87 -5.06 -3.41 -10.59
C LEU A 87 -5.17 -2.18 -11.49
N GLU A 88 -4.05 -1.48 -11.74
CA GLU A 88 -4.03 -0.30 -12.63
C GLU A 88 -4.36 -0.66 -14.09
N LEU A 89 -3.87 -1.82 -14.53
CA LEU A 89 -4.10 -2.39 -15.86
C LEU A 89 -5.54 -2.89 -16.01
N GLY A 90 -6.12 -3.41 -14.93
CA GLY A 90 -7.44 -4.04 -14.96
C GLY A 90 -7.41 -5.39 -15.68
N ASP A 91 -6.33 -6.15 -15.51
CA ASP A 91 -6.19 -7.52 -16.01
C ASP A 91 -6.43 -8.51 -14.87
N ASP A 92 -7.55 -9.24 -14.94
CA ASP A 92 -8.01 -10.14 -13.88
C ASP A 92 -7.12 -11.40 -13.77
N THR A 93 -6.51 -11.83 -14.87
CA THR A 93 -5.59 -12.99 -14.88
C THR A 93 -4.32 -12.62 -14.13
N ARG A 94 -3.69 -11.51 -14.53
CA ARG A 94 -2.51 -10.98 -13.84
C ARG A 94 -2.83 -10.69 -12.39
N LEU A 95 -3.97 -10.10 -12.08
CA LEU A 95 -4.36 -9.79 -10.72
C LEU A 95 -4.46 -11.06 -9.86
N SER A 96 -5.11 -12.10 -10.37
CA SER A 96 -5.24 -13.41 -9.71
C SER A 96 -3.88 -14.06 -9.45
N GLU A 97 -2.98 -14.06 -10.44
CA GLU A 97 -1.61 -14.58 -10.30
C GLU A 97 -0.82 -13.88 -9.18
N GLY A 98 -1.03 -12.57 -9.00
CA GLY A 98 -0.32 -11.78 -7.98
C GLY A 98 -0.95 -11.83 -6.60
N LEU A 99 -2.20 -12.29 -6.48
CA LEU A 99 -2.93 -12.25 -5.22
C LEU A 99 -2.41 -13.30 -4.24
N ALA A 100 -2.29 -14.56 -4.64
CA ALA A 100 -1.76 -15.62 -3.77
C ALA A 100 -0.38 -15.29 -3.14
N PRO A 101 0.66 -14.87 -3.90
CA PRO A 101 1.93 -14.50 -3.30
C PRO A 101 1.87 -13.22 -2.46
N LEU A 102 0.92 -12.32 -2.73
CA LEU A 102 0.66 -11.15 -1.90
C LEU A 102 0.01 -11.53 -0.56
N LEU A 103 -0.85 -12.56 -0.56
CA LEU A 103 -1.49 -13.03 0.66
C LEU A 103 -0.47 -13.66 1.60
N ALA A 104 0.44 -14.48 1.06
CA ALA A 104 1.52 -15.14 1.80
C ALA A 104 2.54 -14.18 2.45
N LEU A 105 2.55 -12.89 2.08
CA LEU A 105 3.43 -11.89 2.68
C LEU A 105 3.10 -11.52 4.12
N GLY A 106 1.90 -11.84 4.63
CA GLY A 106 1.45 -11.43 5.96
C GLY A 106 2.48 -11.76 7.06
N ASP A 107 2.90 -13.03 7.11
CA ASP A 107 3.86 -13.52 8.11
C ASP A 107 5.28 -12.93 7.90
N GLU A 108 5.71 -12.77 6.65
CA GLU A 108 7.01 -12.15 6.33
C GLU A 108 7.05 -10.70 6.82
N ILE A 109 5.98 -9.94 6.62
CA ILE A 109 5.88 -8.54 7.06
C ILE A 109 5.78 -8.43 8.59
N ALA A 110 5.14 -9.40 9.26
CA ALA A 110 5.04 -9.40 10.72
C ALA A 110 6.44 -9.45 11.40
N ALA A 111 7.43 -10.03 10.73
CA ALA A 111 8.83 -10.07 11.17
C ALA A 111 9.61 -8.77 10.91
N PHE A 112 9.06 -7.79 10.19
CA PHE A 112 9.75 -6.52 9.94
C PHE A 112 9.82 -5.67 11.22
N SER A 113 10.90 -4.90 11.34
CA SER A 113 11.06 -3.94 12.43
C SER A 113 10.22 -2.69 12.20
N THR A 114 9.94 -1.95 13.27
CA THR A 114 9.49 -0.56 13.15
C THR A 114 10.64 0.29 12.57
N SER A 115 10.33 1.18 11.62
CA SER A 115 11.34 1.99 10.94
C SER A 115 10.81 3.40 10.65
N GLU A 116 11.72 4.38 10.63
CA GLU A 116 11.44 5.73 10.12
C GLU A 116 11.37 5.77 8.58
N ASP A 117 11.98 4.80 7.92
CA ASP A 117 11.79 4.60 6.49
C ASP A 117 10.52 3.76 6.27
N ILE A 118 9.45 4.42 5.83
CA ILE A 118 8.16 3.77 5.54
C ILE A 118 8.29 2.61 4.55
N ARG A 119 9.32 2.56 3.71
CA ARG A 119 9.53 1.45 2.75
C ARG A 119 10.01 0.17 3.43
N GLN A 120 10.48 0.28 4.67
CA GLN A 120 11.01 -0.83 5.48
C GLN A 120 10.18 -1.05 6.74
N ASP A 121 9.29 -0.11 7.06
CA ASP A 121 8.45 -0.14 8.25
C ASP A 121 7.33 -1.17 8.15
N ARG A 122 7.24 -2.03 9.17
CA ARG A 122 6.20 -3.05 9.32
C ARG A 122 4.78 -2.51 9.13
N CYS A 123 4.47 -1.33 9.67
CA CYS A 123 3.13 -0.78 9.65
C CYS A 123 2.78 -0.30 8.24
N HIS A 124 3.65 0.49 7.62
CA HIS A 124 3.42 0.97 6.26
C HIS A 124 3.32 -0.16 5.23
N VAL A 125 4.26 -1.11 5.27
CA VAL A 125 4.28 -2.22 4.31
C VAL A 125 3.08 -3.14 4.53
N GLY A 126 2.71 -3.43 5.79
CA GLY A 126 1.54 -4.22 6.13
C GLY A 126 0.24 -3.62 5.61
N PHE A 127 -0.01 -2.32 5.85
CA PHE A 127 -1.21 -1.66 5.33
C PHE A 127 -1.19 -1.45 3.82
N SER A 128 -0.01 -1.33 3.20
CA SER A 128 0.09 -1.29 1.73
C SER A 128 -0.28 -2.64 1.12
N ARG A 129 0.17 -3.76 1.71
CA ARG A 129 -0.27 -5.11 1.32
C ARG A 129 -1.76 -5.29 1.51
N ALA A 130 -2.29 -4.97 2.69
CA ALA A 130 -3.71 -5.14 3.01
C ALA A 130 -4.60 -4.34 2.04
N TYR A 131 -4.24 -3.09 1.78
CA TYR A 131 -4.98 -2.23 0.88
C TYR A 131 -5.00 -2.76 -0.57
N VAL A 132 -3.87 -3.25 -1.07
CA VAL A 132 -3.81 -3.84 -2.42
C VAL A 132 -4.61 -5.15 -2.48
N ALA A 133 -4.51 -5.99 -1.45
CA ALA A 133 -5.27 -7.25 -1.39
C ALA A 133 -6.79 -7.02 -1.34
N LEU A 134 -7.26 -6.03 -0.56
CA LEU A 134 -8.67 -5.65 -0.49
C LEU A 134 -9.20 -5.19 -1.85
N ASN A 135 -8.46 -4.34 -2.56
CA ASN A 135 -8.86 -3.91 -3.92
C ASN A 135 -8.81 -5.07 -4.92
N ALA A 136 -7.87 -5.99 -4.78
CA ALA A 136 -7.77 -7.18 -5.63
C ALA A 136 -8.98 -8.11 -5.44
N ALA A 137 -9.31 -8.46 -4.20
CA ALA A 137 -10.49 -9.26 -3.87
C ALA A 137 -11.77 -8.57 -4.37
N LEU A 138 -11.88 -7.25 -4.18
CA LEU A 138 -13.02 -6.48 -4.68
C LEU A 138 -13.13 -6.53 -6.21
N MET A 139 -12.05 -6.29 -6.95
CA MET A 139 -12.05 -6.28 -8.42
C MET A 139 -12.35 -7.67 -9.01
N LEU A 140 -11.86 -8.73 -8.36
CA LEU A 140 -12.13 -10.12 -8.74
C LEU A 140 -13.51 -10.61 -8.32
N GLY A 141 -14.25 -9.84 -7.52
CA GLY A 141 -15.58 -10.20 -7.03
C GLY A 141 -15.57 -11.29 -5.94
N ASP A 142 -14.43 -11.55 -5.30
CA ASP A 142 -14.32 -12.54 -4.23
C ASP A 142 -14.76 -11.95 -2.89
N ALA A 143 -16.06 -12.06 -2.61
CA ALA A 143 -16.67 -11.49 -1.41
C ALA A 143 -16.21 -12.17 -0.11
N ALA A 144 -15.93 -13.48 -0.14
CA ALA A 144 -15.48 -14.21 1.03
C ALA A 144 -14.06 -13.75 1.44
N LEU A 145 -13.14 -13.73 0.47
CA LEU A 145 -11.79 -13.23 0.71
C LEU A 145 -11.80 -11.75 1.12
N LEU A 146 -12.68 -10.93 0.52
CA LEU A 146 -12.81 -9.53 0.89
C LEU A 146 -13.19 -9.36 2.37
N ALA A 147 -14.12 -10.18 2.87
CA ALA A 147 -14.54 -10.16 4.28
C ALA A 147 -13.43 -10.63 5.23
N ASP A 148 -12.68 -11.67 4.85
CA ASP A 148 -11.53 -12.16 5.62
C ASP A 148 -10.43 -11.09 5.72
N LEU A 149 -10.09 -10.46 4.59
CA LEU A 149 -9.09 -9.39 4.53
C LEU A 149 -9.54 -8.14 5.29
N ALA A 150 -10.83 -7.80 5.27
CA ALA A 150 -11.41 -6.73 6.07
C ALA A 150 -11.22 -6.99 7.57
N THR A 151 -11.47 -8.22 8.01
CA THR A 151 -11.28 -8.64 9.40
C THR A 151 -9.80 -8.60 9.79
N GLU A 152 -8.92 -9.11 8.92
CA GLU A 152 -7.46 -9.03 9.07
C GLU A 152 -6.97 -7.58 9.24
N ALA A 153 -7.50 -6.66 8.43
CA ALA A 153 -7.12 -5.24 8.48
C ALA A 153 -7.49 -4.55 9.80
N VAL A 154 -8.66 -4.87 10.38
CA VAL A 154 -9.04 -4.36 11.70
C VAL A 154 -8.12 -4.92 12.78
N ALA A 155 -7.83 -6.21 12.75
CA ALA A 155 -6.90 -6.84 13.69
C ALA A 155 -5.48 -6.25 13.59
N LEU A 156 -4.99 -6.02 12.36
CA LEU A 156 -3.73 -5.33 12.10
C LEU A 156 -3.74 -3.93 12.72
N CYS A 157 -4.81 -3.16 12.52
CA CYS A 157 -4.96 -1.81 13.09
C CYS A 157 -4.88 -1.82 14.61
N ARG A 158 -5.65 -2.69 15.28
CA ARG A 158 -5.59 -2.85 16.74
C ARG A 158 -4.16 -3.18 17.20
N SER A 159 -3.50 -4.12 16.54
CA SER A 159 -2.13 -4.51 16.89
C SER A 159 -1.11 -3.40 16.71
N GLN A 160 -1.25 -2.52 15.71
CA GLN A 160 -0.30 -1.43 15.50
C GLN A 160 -0.55 -0.28 16.49
N LEU A 161 -1.81 0.06 16.77
CA LEU A 161 -2.15 1.12 17.73
C LEU A 161 -1.79 0.78 19.18
N ALA A 162 -1.67 -0.51 19.51
CA ALA A 162 -1.20 -0.97 20.81
C ALA A 162 0.31 -0.72 21.06
N ARG A 163 1.04 -0.13 20.10
CA ARG A 163 2.48 0.08 20.15
C ARG A 163 2.82 1.55 19.85
N PRO A 164 4.01 2.05 20.25
CA PRO A 164 4.50 3.34 19.80
C PRO A 164 4.56 3.40 18.26
N LEU A 165 3.98 4.44 17.68
CA LEU A 165 3.92 4.64 16.23
C LEU A 165 5.16 5.44 15.76
N PRO A 166 5.81 5.05 14.66
CA PRO A 166 6.94 5.80 14.09
C PRO A 166 6.46 7.13 13.50
N ALA A 167 7.35 8.12 13.32
CA ALA A 167 6.96 9.40 12.73
C ALA A 167 6.40 9.25 11.30
N GLY A 168 6.86 8.23 10.58
CA GLY A 168 6.32 7.83 9.28
C GLY A 168 4.85 7.40 9.27
N PHE A 169 4.21 7.15 10.43
CA PHE A 169 2.82 6.69 10.51
C PHE A 169 1.83 7.68 9.90
N TYR A 170 2.08 8.99 9.97
CA TYR A 170 1.26 9.99 9.29
C TYR A 170 1.08 9.63 7.80
N ARG A 171 2.11 9.08 7.14
CA ARG A 171 2.09 8.66 5.73
C ARG A 171 1.33 7.37 5.51
N SER A 172 1.36 6.47 6.48
CA SER A 172 0.64 5.20 6.45
C SER A 172 -0.86 5.34 6.73
N SER A 173 -1.26 6.43 7.43
CA SER A 173 -2.63 6.68 7.84
C SER A 173 -3.64 6.62 6.70
N ALA A 174 -3.28 7.07 5.50
CA ALA A 174 -4.15 7.00 4.32
C ALA A 174 -4.51 5.54 3.99
N ASN A 175 -3.54 4.63 3.95
CA ASN A 175 -3.82 3.22 3.68
C ASN A 175 -4.58 2.57 4.84
N VAL A 176 -4.27 2.93 6.09
CA VAL A 176 -4.99 2.43 7.28
C VAL A 176 -6.47 2.81 7.19
N MET A 177 -6.78 4.08 6.94
CA MET A 177 -8.15 4.58 6.83
C MET A 177 -8.94 3.93 5.71
N ARG A 178 -8.30 3.70 4.56
CA ARG A 178 -8.94 2.97 3.45
C ARG A 178 -9.24 1.53 3.84
N CYS A 179 -8.31 0.84 4.50
CA CYS A 179 -8.56 -0.53 4.96
C CYS A 179 -9.72 -0.58 5.98
N LEU A 180 -9.80 0.37 6.91
CA LEU A 180 -10.94 0.47 7.84
C LEU A 180 -12.25 0.79 7.11
N ALA A 181 -12.20 1.59 6.04
CA ALA A 181 -13.36 1.88 5.21
C ALA A 181 -13.90 0.63 4.49
N PHE A 182 -13.01 -0.19 3.92
CA PHE A 182 -13.38 -1.53 3.46
C PHE A 182 -14.00 -2.33 4.59
N ALA A 183 -13.31 -2.44 5.72
CA ALA A 183 -13.77 -3.26 6.83
C ALA A 183 -15.12 -2.85 7.40
N LEU A 184 -15.51 -1.58 7.31
CA LEU A 184 -16.81 -1.08 7.75
C LEU A 184 -17.91 -1.26 6.72
N VAL A 185 -17.61 -1.07 5.43
CA VAL A 185 -18.64 -0.89 4.40
C VAL A 185 -18.76 -2.05 3.40
N SER A 186 -17.73 -2.91 3.29
CA SER A 186 -17.71 -3.98 2.28
C SER A 186 -18.42 -5.27 2.69
N ASP A 187 -19.22 -5.22 3.76
CA ASP A 187 -19.97 -6.39 4.25
C ASP A 187 -21.37 -6.43 3.64
N ARG A 188 -21.74 -7.57 3.07
CA ARG A 188 -23.08 -7.81 2.53
C ARG A 188 -24.12 -7.94 3.64
N GLN A 189 -23.68 -8.34 4.83
CA GLN A 189 -24.53 -8.45 6.00
C GLN A 189 -24.52 -7.15 6.79
N GLU A 190 -25.65 -6.82 7.40
CA GLU A 190 -25.72 -5.67 8.29
C GLU A 190 -24.77 -5.91 9.47
N LYS A 191 -23.74 -5.07 9.57
CA LYS A 191 -22.82 -5.15 10.70
C LYS A 191 -23.54 -4.86 11.99
N GLU A 192 -23.21 -5.65 13.00
CA GLU A 192 -23.62 -5.39 14.37
C GLU A 192 -23.24 -3.97 14.76
N PRO A 193 -24.16 -3.18 15.35
CA PRO A 193 -23.93 -1.78 15.69
C PRO A 193 -22.63 -1.56 16.48
N ALA A 194 -22.33 -2.44 17.44
CA ALA A 194 -21.13 -2.37 18.25
C ALA A 194 -19.84 -2.53 17.43
N GLN A 195 -19.84 -3.42 16.43
CA GLN A 195 -18.69 -3.60 15.55
C GLN A 195 -18.49 -2.40 14.62
N ALA A 196 -19.59 -1.83 14.11
CA ALA A 196 -19.55 -0.63 13.29
C ALA A 196 -19.01 0.58 14.05
N GLU A 197 -19.46 0.76 15.30
CA GLU A 197 -18.97 1.80 16.20
C GLU A 197 -17.48 1.62 16.52
N GLU A 198 -17.05 0.40 16.83
CA GLU A 198 -15.65 0.11 17.13
C GLU A 198 -14.70 0.47 15.95
N ILE A 199 -15.08 0.10 14.72
CA ILE A 199 -14.26 0.41 13.54
C ILE A 199 -14.23 1.93 13.30
N ALA A 200 -15.34 2.63 13.52
CA ALA A 200 -15.39 4.09 13.43
C ALA A 200 -14.53 4.77 14.50
N ASP A 201 -14.51 4.26 15.73
CA ASP A 201 -13.65 4.76 16.80
C ASP A 201 -12.17 4.52 16.51
N LEU A 202 -11.82 3.34 15.99
CA LEU A 202 -10.46 3.06 15.50
C LEU A 202 -10.03 4.07 14.43
N ALA A 203 -10.92 4.40 13.49
CA ALA A 203 -10.67 5.40 12.47
C ALA A 203 -10.41 6.80 13.06
N GLN A 204 -11.14 7.20 14.10
CA GLN A 204 -10.89 8.46 14.82
C GLN A 204 -9.54 8.46 15.54
N VAL A 205 -9.19 7.35 16.21
CA VAL A 205 -7.87 7.19 16.86
C VAL A 205 -6.74 7.27 15.83
N VAL A 206 -6.85 6.58 14.70
CA VAL A 206 -5.87 6.64 13.61
C VAL A 206 -5.68 8.06 13.12
N PHE A 207 -6.77 8.79 12.87
CA PHE A 207 -6.71 10.17 12.42
C PHE A 207 -6.04 11.09 13.45
N SER A 208 -6.42 10.99 14.72
CA SER A 208 -5.81 11.77 15.80
C SER A 208 -4.30 11.50 15.91
N ARG A 209 -3.87 10.24 15.91
CA ARG A 209 -2.45 9.88 15.95
C ARG A 209 -1.68 10.37 14.72
N ALA A 210 -2.29 10.31 13.54
CA ALA A 210 -1.69 10.81 12.32
C ALA A 210 -1.55 12.35 12.33
N LEU A 211 -2.49 13.06 12.95
CA LEU A 211 -2.44 14.51 13.13
C LEU A 211 -1.30 14.92 14.07
N ASP A 212 -1.14 14.22 15.20
CA ASP A 212 -0.05 14.46 16.16
C ASP A 212 1.34 14.26 15.53
N LEU A 213 1.45 13.32 14.60
CA LEU A 213 2.69 12.98 13.90
C LEU A 213 2.89 13.78 12.61
N ARG A 214 1.93 14.65 12.22
CA ARG A 214 2.04 15.46 11.01
C ARG A 214 3.16 16.49 11.18
N PRO A 215 4.14 16.55 10.26
CA PRO A 215 5.17 17.58 10.31
C PRO A 215 4.55 18.99 10.21
N PRO A 216 5.09 20.00 10.94
CA PRO A 216 4.57 21.35 10.87
C PRO A 216 4.74 21.97 9.47
N PRO A 217 3.84 22.88 9.06
CA PRO A 217 3.92 23.56 7.76
C PRO A 217 5.29 24.22 7.55
N GLY A 218 5.87 24.06 6.35
CA GLY A 218 7.13 24.73 5.98
C GLY A 218 8.42 24.04 6.44
N ARG A 219 8.38 23.04 7.33
CA ARG A 219 9.54 22.14 7.54
C ARG A 219 9.60 21.12 6.42
N ARG A 220 10.43 21.35 5.40
CA ARG A 220 11.03 20.20 4.67
C ARG A 220 11.80 19.39 5.70
N GLU A 221 11.55 18.07 5.78
CA GLU A 221 12.34 17.13 6.56
C GLU A 221 13.82 17.25 6.14
N LYS A 222 14.55 18.17 6.76
CA LYS A 222 16.01 18.22 6.72
C LYS A 222 16.53 17.20 7.72
N SER A 223 16.25 15.92 7.50
CA SER A 223 16.83 14.83 8.28
C SER A 223 17.73 13.98 7.39
N ARG A 224 19.03 14.20 7.60
CA ARG A 224 20.20 13.40 7.25
C ARG A 224 19.85 11.95 6.83
N LYS A 225 20.22 11.58 5.60
CA LYS A 225 20.41 10.19 5.13
C LYS A 225 19.16 9.27 5.07
N VAL A 226 17.93 9.75 5.27
CA VAL A 226 16.72 8.93 5.07
C VAL A 226 16.14 9.23 3.70
N SER A 227 16.11 8.21 2.83
CA SER A 227 15.74 8.34 1.39
C SER A 227 14.25 8.60 1.11
N SER A 228 13.45 8.94 2.12
CA SER A 228 11.98 8.96 2.02
C SER A 228 11.36 10.35 1.85
N GLY A 229 12.15 11.40 1.55
CA GLY A 229 11.75 12.83 1.56
C GLY A 229 10.62 13.34 0.62
N ILE A 230 9.61 12.54 0.30
CA ILE A 230 8.39 13.00 -0.38
C ILE A 230 7.29 13.22 0.68
N PRO A 231 6.91 14.47 1.01
CA PRO A 231 5.79 14.72 1.92
C PRO A 231 4.50 14.07 1.37
N MET A 232 3.63 13.57 2.24
CA MET A 232 2.28 13.20 1.79
C MET A 232 1.62 14.48 1.25
N PRO A 233 1.02 14.45 0.04
CA PRO A 233 0.27 15.58 -0.47
C PRO A 233 -0.84 15.98 0.50
N ASP A 234 -1.04 17.28 0.75
CA ASP A 234 -2.10 17.75 1.65
C ASP A 234 -3.48 17.22 1.25
N ALA A 235 -3.75 17.10 -0.04
CA ALA A 235 -4.98 16.50 -0.55
C ALA A 235 -5.22 15.07 -0.07
N GLU A 236 -4.15 14.27 0.07
CA GLU A 236 -4.25 12.89 0.57
C GLU A 236 -4.52 12.87 2.07
N PHE A 237 -3.92 13.77 2.84
CA PHE A 237 -4.23 13.90 4.27
C PHE A 237 -5.66 14.41 4.50
N MET A 238 -6.15 15.32 3.66
CA MET A 238 -7.55 15.76 3.69
C MET A 238 -8.53 14.62 3.38
N ARG A 239 -8.16 13.68 2.49
CA ARG A 239 -8.95 12.46 2.27
C ARG A 239 -8.98 11.56 3.51
N THR A 240 -7.87 11.41 4.21
CA THR A 240 -7.81 10.70 5.50
C THR A 240 -8.78 11.34 6.51
N ALA A 241 -8.80 12.66 6.62
CA ALA A 241 -9.72 13.40 7.49
C ALA A 241 -11.20 13.21 7.09
N ALA A 242 -11.49 13.32 5.79
CA ALA A 242 -12.85 13.11 5.25
C ALA A 242 -13.35 11.69 5.51
N LEU A 243 -12.50 10.68 5.30
CA LEU A 243 -12.83 9.28 5.63
C LEU A 243 -13.15 9.11 7.12
N ALA A 244 -12.37 9.72 8.03
CA ALA A 244 -12.66 9.62 9.46
C ALA A 244 -14.07 10.13 9.80
N GLN A 245 -14.44 11.29 9.27
CA GLN A 245 -15.78 11.88 9.46
C GLN A 245 -16.88 10.99 8.87
N LEU A 246 -16.71 10.52 7.64
CA LEU A 246 -17.69 9.69 6.95
C LEU A 246 -17.90 8.35 7.65
N LEU A 247 -16.83 7.70 8.14
CA LEU A 247 -16.95 6.42 8.86
C LEU A 247 -17.73 6.60 10.18
N SER A 248 -17.49 7.68 10.92
CA SER A 248 -18.26 7.98 12.13
C SER A 248 -19.71 8.39 11.88
N GLN A 249 -20.01 9.02 10.74
CA GLN A 249 -21.40 9.25 10.32
C GLN A 249 -22.07 7.94 9.92
N TRP A 250 -21.37 7.11 9.16
CA TRP A 250 -21.87 5.83 8.66
C TRP A 250 -22.31 4.90 9.79
N ALA A 251 -21.50 4.76 10.85
CA ALA A 251 -21.81 3.91 12.00
C ALA A 251 -23.14 4.28 12.69
N ARG A 252 -23.47 5.57 12.72
CA ARG A 252 -24.70 6.12 13.36
C ARG A 252 -25.90 6.17 12.41
N SER A 253 -25.66 6.26 11.11
CA SER A 253 -26.70 6.33 10.08
C SER A 253 -27.44 4.99 9.90
N ARG A 254 -28.63 5.04 9.31
CA ARG A 254 -29.43 3.86 8.92
C ARG A 254 -30.10 4.09 7.56
N GLY A 255 -30.63 3.03 6.95
CA GLY A 255 -31.47 3.11 5.75
C GLY A 255 -30.80 3.82 4.56
N ALA A 256 -31.49 4.80 3.96
CA ALA A 256 -31.04 5.50 2.75
C ALA A 256 -29.79 6.36 2.99
N GLU A 257 -29.68 7.00 4.15
CA GLU A 257 -28.50 7.81 4.51
C GLU A 257 -27.24 6.94 4.58
N ARG A 258 -27.35 5.76 5.23
CA ARG A 258 -26.24 4.80 5.31
C ARG A 258 -25.76 4.36 3.92
N ARG A 259 -26.70 4.11 3.00
CA ARG A 259 -26.36 3.76 1.61
C ARG A 259 -25.61 4.90 0.91
N ALA A 260 -26.07 6.14 1.03
CA ALA A 260 -25.39 7.29 0.43
C ALA A 260 -23.97 7.49 1.01
N LEU A 261 -23.80 7.31 2.32
CA LEU A 261 -22.50 7.36 2.98
C LEU A 261 -21.57 6.25 2.48
N SER A 262 -22.09 5.03 2.28
CA SER A 262 -21.30 3.93 1.69
C SER A 262 -20.76 4.26 0.30
N ASP A 263 -21.55 4.94 -0.55
CA ASP A 263 -21.11 5.36 -1.89
C ASP A 263 -19.99 6.41 -1.79
N MET A 264 -20.16 7.43 -0.95
CA MET A 264 -19.13 8.45 -0.72
C MET A 264 -17.84 7.86 -0.15
N ILE A 265 -17.96 6.87 0.75
CA ILE A 265 -16.80 6.16 1.31
C ILE A 265 -16.08 5.37 0.22
N GLY A 266 -16.80 4.61 -0.61
CA GLY A 266 -16.21 3.88 -1.74
C GLY A 266 -15.44 4.81 -2.68
N ASP A 267 -16.01 5.98 -2.97
CA ASP A 267 -15.41 7.04 -3.77
C ASP A 267 -14.10 7.62 -3.22
N LEU A 268 -13.78 7.39 -1.96
CA LEU A 268 -12.52 7.79 -1.32
C LEU A 268 -11.61 6.61 -0.98
N ALA A 269 -12.20 5.43 -0.78
CA ALA A 269 -11.53 4.25 -0.24
C ALA A 269 -10.89 3.38 -1.32
N VAL A 270 -11.55 3.17 -2.47
CA VAL A 270 -11.01 2.28 -3.52
C VAL A 270 -9.82 2.90 -4.23
N ALA A 271 -9.01 2.09 -4.92
CA ALA A 271 -7.89 2.57 -5.72
C ALA A 271 -8.36 3.30 -7.00
N GLN A 272 -7.65 4.38 -7.36
CA GLN A 272 -8.13 5.32 -8.42
C GLN A 272 -6.98 5.90 -9.23
N ARG A 273 -5.92 5.12 -9.47
CA ARG A 273 -4.74 5.59 -10.17
C ARG A 273 -5.01 5.82 -11.66
N THR A 274 -5.88 5.00 -12.26
CA THR A 274 -6.36 5.14 -13.64
C THR A 274 -7.90 5.23 -13.66
N PRO A 275 -8.52 5.87 -14.69
CA PRO A 275 -9.97 5.90 -14.81
C PRO A 275 -10.59 4.50 -14.87
N ASN A 276 -10.00 3.59 -15.65
CA ASN A 276 -10.46 2.20 -15.77
C ASN A 276 -10.46 1.48 -14.41
N GLN A 277 -9.37 1.57 -13.64
CA GLN A 277 -9.28 0.99 -12.30
C GLN A 277 -10.37 1.55 -11.38
N ARG A 278 -10.53 2.88 -11.37
CA ARG A 278 -11.53 3.57 -10.53
C ARG A 278 -12.93 3.09 -10.86
N ASP A 279 -13.29 3.09 -12.14
CA ASP A 279 -14.66 2.82 -12.57
C ASP A 279 -15.03 1.35 -12.30
N ARG A 280 -14.11 0.41 -12.55
CA ARG A 280 -14.30 -1.02 -12.21
C ARG A 280 -14.46 -1.24 -10.71
N LEU A 281 -13.59 -0.65 -9.88
CA LEU A 281 -13.65 -0.83 -8.43
C LEU A 281 -14.89 -0.17 -7.81
N ARG A 282 -15.33 0.99 -8.33
CA ARG A 282 -16.57 1.62 -7.89
C ARG A 282 -17.79 0.76 -8.23
N ALA A 283 -17.85 0.21 -9.45
CA ALA A 283 -18.91 -0.71 -9.83
C ALA A 283 -18.92 -1.96 -8.94
N ALA A 284 -17.76 -2.57 -8.69
CA ALA A 284 -17.63 -3.72 -7.79
C ALA A 284 -18.05 -3.37 -6.34
N TRP A 285 -17.65 -2.20 -5.83
CA TRP A 285 -18.05 -1.72 -4.51
C TRP A 285 -19.57 -1.57 -4.38
N GLN A 286 -20.21 -1.03 -5.41
CA GLN A 286 -21.66 -0.89 -5.44
C GLN A 286 -22.35 -2.25 -5.50
N ALA A 287 -21.81 -3.19 -6.26
CA ALA A 287 -22.32 -4.56 -6.38
C ALA A 287 -22.20 -5.37 -5.07
N GLN A 288 -21.26 -5.04 -4.17
CA GLN A 288 -21.19 -5.69 -2.85
C GLN A 288 -22.38 -5.37 -1.94
N ARG A 289 -23.27 -4.45 -2.32
CA ARG A 289 -24.38 -3.98 -1.48
C ARG A 289 -25.76 -4.23 -2.10
N GLN A 290 -25.81 -4.93 -3.24
CA GLN A 290 -27.03 -5.43 -3.88
C GLN A 290 -27.26 -6.87 -3.43
#